data_AF-A0A9E2PS18-F1
#
_entry.id   AF-A0A9E2PS18-F1
#
_cell.length_a   1.000
_cell.length_b   1.000
_cell.length_c   1.000
_cell.angle_alpha   90.00
_cell.angle_beta   90.00
_cell.angle_gamma   90.00
#
_symmetry.space_group_name_H-M   'P 1'
#
loop_
_entity.id
_entity.type
_entity.pdbx_description
1 polymer ?
#
loop_
_entity_poly.entity_id
_entity_poly.type
_entity_poly.pdbx_seq_one_letter_code
_entity_poly.pdbx_strand_id
1 'polypeptide(L)'
;MVLGLGLSTHSGPAMAAPVNPIVAFNDFFGDSKPTGYLLGGSAGGQWLKPQAVAGLIPGGESYRLYTLTGEVGNSVGGKPAKGEDACTDALYVTLTPFPAGRGVLVAVAGPWNSMPRRLKIASPEAQVYREAAAEILRSQGIVNPKVNLTQVLQVDLDGDGVEEVLVSATNYQRFKPEGGLTPDARAGDYSLVFLRQVVQGQVVTRIIAGEYYPKAKKFTGPSEHRIIGVLDLNGDGIMEIVLSGRYYEGDWVDAYRVHGAKIIKLFSMGCGH
;
A
#
# COMPACT_ATOMS: atom_id res chain seq x y z
N MET A 1 -11.38 22.18 -64.50
CA MET A 1 -10.23 21.41 -63.97
C MET A 1 -9.72 22.17 -62.75
N VAL A 2 -10.16 21.78 -61.56
CA VAL A 2 -9.76 22.42 -60.29
C VAL A 2 -8.97 21.37 -59.53
N LEU A 3 -7.66 21.63 -59.34
CA LEU A 3 -6.77 20.77 -58.56
C LEU A 3 -7.14 20.87 -57.07
N GLY A 4 -7.50 19.73 -56.47
CA GLY A 4 -7.58 19.58 -55.02
C GLY A 4 -6.18 19.44 -54.43
N LEU A 5 -5.77 20.40 -53.60
CA LEU A 5 -4.62 20.27 -52.70
C LEU A 5 -5.06 19.50 -51.46
N GLY A 6 -4.73 18.21 -51.41
CA GLY A 6 -4.83 17.40 -50.20
C GLY A 6 -3.73 17.81 -49.21
N LEU A 7 -4.12 18.41 -48.09
CA LEU A 7 -3.24 18.57 -46.94
C LEU A 7 -3.09 17.21 -46.24
N SER A 8 -1.95 16.56 -46.48
CA SER A 8 -1.52 15.39 -45.70
C SER A 8 -1.00 15.84 -44.34
N THR A 9 -1.84 15.76 -43.31
CA THR A 9 -1.40 15.91 -41.91
C THR A 9 -0.48 14.74 -41.56
N HIS A 10 0.81 15.03 -41.41
CA HIS A 10 1.78 14.07 -40.87
C HIS A 10 1.55 13.96 -39.36
N SER A 11 0.93 12.85 -38.93
CA SER A 11 0.92 12.46 -37.53
C SER A 11 2.35 12.04 -37.16
N GLY A 12 3.06 12.90 -36.42
CA GLY A 12 4.34 12.52 -35.82
C GLY A 12 4.16 11.33 -34.86
N PRO A 13 5.22 10.56 -34.58
CA PRO A 13 5.14 9.45 -33.64
C PRO A 13 4.67 9.97 -32.28
N ALA A 14 3.59 9.40 -31.75
CA ALA A 14 3.12 9.70 -30.41
C ALA A 14 4.27 9.43 -29.43
N MET A 15 4.73 10.45 -28.71
CA MET A 15 5.71 10.25 -27.65
C MET A 15 5.10 9.30 -26.61
N ALA A 16 5.86 8.28 -26.21
CA ALA A 16 5.44 7.38 -25.15
C ALA A 16 5.13 8.19 -23.89
N ALA A 17 4.01 7.87 -23.23
CA ALA A 17 3.62 8.54 -22.00
C ALA A 17 4.73 8.34 -20.93
N PRO A 18 5.07 9.37 -20.14
CA PRO A 18 6.05 9.23 -19.08
C PRO A 18 5.57 8.20 -18.05
N VAL A 19 6.53 7.42 -17.53
CA VAL A 19 6.29 6.43 -16.47
C VAL A 19 6.46 7.11 -15.12
N ASN A 20 5.51 6.90 -14.22
CA ASN A 20 5.51 7.40 -12.85
C ASN A 20 5.72 6.23 -11.89
N PRO A 21 6.97 5.86 -11.55
CA PRO A 21 7.25 4.76 -10.65
C PRO A 21 6.83 5.07 -9.20
N ILE A 22 6.51 4.00 -8.47
CA ILE A 22 6.13 4.01 -7.06
C ILE A 22 7.08 3.09 -6.30
N VAL A 23 7.71 3.62 -5.25
CA VAL A 23 8.62 2.88 -4.38
C VAL A 23 8.09 2.93 -2.95
N ALA A 24 8.09 1.80 -2.23
CA ALA A 24 7.59 1.73 -0.88
C ALA A 24 8.61 1.15 0.10
N PHE A 25 8.60 1.69 1.31
CA PHE A 25 9.52 1.37 2.40
C PHE A 25 8.72 0.92 3.59
N ASN A 26 9.12 -0.19 4.19
CA ASN A 26 8.59 -0.66 5.47
C ASN A 26 9.72 -0.67 6.51
N ASP A 27 9.36 -0.49 7.78
CA ASP A 27 10.30 -0.33 8.90
C ASP A 27 10.36 -1.56 9.81
N PHE A 28 9.87 -2.70 9.35
CA PHE A 28 9.64 -3.83 10.23
C PHE A 28 10.91 -4.38 10.88
N PHE A 29 12.06 -4.15 10.25
CA PHE A 29 13.38 -4.51 10.75
C PHE A 29 14.15 -3.32 11.37
N GLY A 30 13.51 -2.16 11.58
CA GLY A 30 14.11 -0.99 12.22
C GLY A 30 15.17 -0.27 11.39
N ASP A 31 15.52 -0.80 10.22
CA ASP A 31 16.54 -0.25 9.35
C ASP A 31 15.96 0.87 8.48
N SER A 32 16.32 2.12 8.75
CA SER A 32 16.06 3.27 7.85
C SER A 32 16.99 3.20 6.63
N LYS A 33 16.86 2.14 5.83
CA LYS A 33 17.66 1.94 4.61
C LYS A 33 17.12 2.82 3.49
N PRO A 34 18.00 3.39 2.64
CA PRO A 34 17.59 4.19 1.50
C PRO A 34 16.98 3.36 0.36
N THR A 35 16.87 2.04 0.51
CA THR A 35 16.42 1.10 -0.52
C THR A 35 15.03 0.57 -0.20
N GLY A 36 14.08 0.76 -1.12
CA GLY A 36 12.68 0.34 -0.98
C GLY A 36 12.24 -0.51 -2.16
N TYR A 37 11.10 -1.17 -2.02
CA TYR A 37 10.52 -2.01 -3.07
C TYR A 37 9.95 -1.16 -4.20
N LEU A 38 10.34 -1.46 -5.44
CA LEU A 38 9.63 -0.96 -6.62
C LEU A 38 8.28 -1.66 -6.70
N LEU A 39 7.24 -0.98 -6.23
CA LEU A 39 5.89 -1.53 -6.12
C LEU A 39 5.19 -1.58 -7.48
N GLY A 40 5.58 -0.71 -8.41
CA GLY A 40 4.94 -0.59 -9.72
C GLY A 40 4.98 0.84 -10.20
N GLY A 41 3.99 1.25 -10.96
CA GLY A 41 3.88 2.62 -11.46
C GLY A 41 2.68 2.80 -12.38
N SER A 42 2.58 3.99 -12.95
CA SER A 42 1.55 4.32 -13.94
C SER A 42 2.14 5.01 -15.17
N ALA A 43 1.54 4.79 -16.33
CA ALA A 43 1.87 5.52 -17.55
C ALA A 43 0.62 5.67 -18.42
N GLY A 44 0.32 6.89 -18.87
CA GLY A 44 -0.85 7.15 -19.74
C GLY A 44 -2.18 6.68 -19.16
N GLY A 45 -2.36 6.78 -17.83
CA GLY A 45 -3.56 6.32 -17.12
C GLY A 45 -3.65 4.79 -16.91
N GLN A 46 -2.62 4.03 -17.28
CA GLN A 46 -2.57 2.58 -17.07
C GLN A 46 -1.62 2.22 -15.93
N TRP A 47 -1.99 1.19 -15.16
CA TRP A 47 -1.13 0.60 -14.14
C TRP A 47 -0.09 -0.34 -14.77
N LEU A 48 1.16 -0.19 -14.35
CA LEU A 48 2.29 -1.00 -14.80
C LEU A 48 2.86 -1.81 -13.63
N LYS A 49 3.01 -3.13 -13.85
CA LYS A 49 3.62 -4.04 -12.87
C LYS A 49 5.10 -3.69 -12.63
N PRO A 50 5.67 -4.05 -11.47
CA PRO A 50 7.07 -3.79 -11.11
C PRO A 50 8.09 -4.08 -12.22
N GLN A 51 8.02 -5.25 -12.85
CA GLN A 51 8.97 -5.68 -13.87
C GLN A 51 8.89 -4.82 -15.13
N ALA A 52 7.68 -4.39 -15.51
CA ALA A 52 7.48 -3.51 -16.66
C ALA A 52 8.06 -2.11 -16.37
N VAL A 53 7.80 -1.58 -15.17
CA VAL A 53 8.38 -0.29 -14.75
C VAL A 53 9.90 -0.36 -14.69
N ALA A 54 10.47 -1.43 -14.13
CA ALA A 54 11.91 -1.61 -14.03
C ALA A 54 12.62 -1.62 -15.39
N GLY A 55 11.96 -2.11 -16.44
CA GLY A 55 12.49 -2.09 -17.80
C GLY A 55 12.40 -0.73 -18.50
N LEU A 56 11.61 0.21 -17.96
CA LEU A 56 11.33 1.51 -18.58
C LEU A 56 12.06 2.66 -17.89
N ILE A 57 12.45 2.52 -16.62
CA ILE A 57 13.09 3.59 -15.86
C ILE A 57 14.62 3.42 -15.83
N PRO A 58 15.41 4.40 -16.30
CA PRO A 58 16.86 4.33 -16.27
C PRO A 58 17.47 4.58 -14.88
N GLY A 59 16.69 5.12 -13.93
CA GLY A 59 17.22 5.78 -12.74
C GLY A 59 17.42 7.27 -13.00
N GLY A 60 17.34 8.07 -11.93
CA GLY A 60 17.37 9.53 -11.97
C GLY A 60 15.99 10.18 -11.84
N GLU A 61 14.93 9.39 -11.69
CA GLU A 61 13.58 9.91 -11.51
C GLU A 61 13.47 10.65 -10.18
N SER A 62 12.74 11.77 -10.18
CA SER A 62 12.47 12.55 -8.97
C SER A 62 11.20 12.03 -8.30
N TYR A 63 11.32 11.73 -7.01
CA TYR A 63 10.24 11.23 -6.18
C TYR A 63 9.87 12.24 -5.12
N ARG A 64 8.56 12.38 -4.88
CA ARG A 64 8.00 13.00 -3.67
C ARG A 64 7.74 11.92 -2.64
N LEU A 65 8.16 12.14 -1.40
CA LEU A 65 8.15 11.14 -0.33
C LEU A 65 7.03 11.45 0.64
N TYR A 66 6.20 10.45 0.92
CA TYR A 66 5.03 10.59 1.78
C TYR A 66 5.09 9.60 2.93
N THR A 67 4.86 10.11 4.14
CA THR A 67 4.48 9.29 5.29
C THR A 67 2.96 9.21 5.36
N LEU A 68 2.42 8.45 6.32
CA LEU A 68 0.98 8.36 6.52
C LEU A 68 0.30 9.72 6.75
N THR A 69 1.01 10.72 7.27
CA THR A 69 0.42 12.02 7.66
C THR A 69 0.87 13.20 6.84
N GLY A 70 1.75 13.01 5.85
CA GLY A 70 2.18 14.10 4.99
C GLY A 70 3.45 13.81 4.18
N GLU A 71 3.70 14.71 3.25
CA GLU A 71 4.94 14.78 2.48
C GLU A 71 6.12 15.17 3.38
N VAL A 72 7.25 14.49 3.20
CA VAL A 72 8.45 14.65 4.03
C VAL A 72 9.70 15.05 3.23
N GLY A 73 9.57 15.20 1.91
CA GLY A 73 10.65 15.72 1.08
C GLY A 73 10.68 15.10 -0.31
N ASN A 74 11.81 15.31 -0.98
CA ASN A 74 12.08 14.82 -2.32
C ASN A 74 13.38 14.02 -2.36
N SER A 75 13.44 13.02 -3.23
CA SER A 75 14.63 12.22 -3.49
C SER A 75 14.75 11.89 -4.97
N VAL A 76 15.94 11.46 -5.36
CA VAL A 76 16.21 10.89 -6.68
C VAL A 76 16.37 9.39 -6.54
N GLY A 77 15.67 8.61 -7.35
CA GLY A 77 15.81 7.15 -7.36
C GLY A 77 16.94 6.69 -8.26
N GLY A 78 17.67 5.66 -7.82
CA GLY A 78 18.62 4.95 -8.64
C GLY A 78 17.94 4.01 -9.63
N LYS A 79 18.74 3.42 -10.53
CA LYS A 79 18.28 2.35 -11.42
C LYS A 79 17.75 1.16 -10.60
N PRO A 80 16.62 0.54 -10.99
CA PRO A 80 16.12 -0.65 -10.33
C PRO A 80 17.13 -1.79 -10.33
N ALA A 81 17.24 -2.46 -9.19
CA ALA A 81 18.09 -3.64 -9.00
C ALA A 81 17.26 -4.81 -8.48
N LYS A 82 17.66 -6.04 -8.82
CA LYS A 82 17.08 -7.24 -8.22
C LYS A 82 17.64 -7.44 -6.81
N GLY A 83 16.85 -8.08 -5.96
CA GLY A 83 17.35 -8.60 -4.69
C GLY A 83 18.34 -9.75 -4.88
N GLU A 84 18.99 -10.11 -3.79
CA GLU A 84 19.93 -11.23 -3.70
C GLU A 84 19.28 -12.41 -2.96
N ASP A 85 19.88 -13.59 -3.05
CA ASP A 85 19.45 -14.82 -2.36
C ASP A 85 17.95 -15.14 -2.53
N ALA A 86 17.19 -15.22 -1.43
CA ALA A 86 15.76 -15.50 -1.46
C ALA A 86 14.92 -14.35 -2.08
N CYS A 87 15.53 -13.17 -2.30
CA CYS A 87 14.87 -11.99 -2.83
C CYS A 87 15.10 -11.77 -4.34
N THR A 88 15.53 -12.78 -5.12
CA THR A 88 15.90 -12.59 -6.54
C THR A 88 14.78 -12.09 -7.45
N ASP A 89 13.51 -12.28 -7.05
CA ASP A 89 12.34 -11.74 -7.75
C ASP A 89 11.92 -10.35 -7.25
N ALA A 90 12.46 -9.91 -6.12
CA ALA A 90 12.20 -8.58 -5.58
C ALA A 90 12.95 -7.53 -6.39
N LEU A 91 12.30 -6.39 -6.62
CA LEU A 91 12.88 -5.23 -7.28
C LEU A 91 12.99 -4.08 -6.31
N TYR A 92 14.15 -3.46 -6.29
CA TYR A 92 14.50 -2.41 -5.35
C TYR A 92 14.95 -1.13 -6.07
N VAL A 93 14.66 0.01 -5.45
CA VAL A 93 15.16 1.32 -5.84
C VAL A 93 15.75 2.00 -4.62
N THR A 94 16.99 2.50 -4.76
CA THR A 94 17.66 3.30 -3.73
C THR A 94 17.38 4.78 -3.96
N LEU A 95 16.91 5.49 -2.94
CA LEU A 95 16.63 6.92 -2.96
C LEU A 95 17.76 7.74 -2.35
N THR A 96 18.13 8.85 -3.00
CA THR A 96 19.15 9.79 -2.51
C THR A 96 18.68 11.25 -2.67
N PRO A 97 18.72 12.10 -1.63
CA PRO A 97 18.96 11.73 -0.22
C PRO A 97 17.79 10.91 0.34
N PHE A 98 18.02 10.16 1.42
CA PHE A 98 16.93 9.48 2.15
C PHE A 98 16.69 10.19 3.49
N PRO A 99 15.44 10.50 3.86
CA PRO A 99 15.15 11.24 5.08
C PRO A 99 15.53 10.43 6.33
N ALA A 100 16.40 11.01 7.17
CA ALA A 100 16.86 10.36 8.39
C ALA A 100 15.70 10.04 9.35
N GLY A 101 15.77 8.89 10.02
CA GLY A 101 14.77 8.45 11.01
C GLY A 101 13.42 8.06 10.40
N ARG A 102 13.34 7.83 9.09
CA ARG A 102 12.12 7.39 8.40
C ARG A 102 12.31 5.99 7.84
N GLY A 103 11.72 4.99 8.49
CA GLY A 103 11.69 3.62 7.95
C GLY A 103 10.45 3.30 7.11
N VAL A 104 9.35 4.04 7.29
CA VAL A 104 8.08 3.84 6.56
C VAL A 104 7.76 5.06 5.72
N LEU A 105 7.73 4.89 4.41
CA LEU A 105 7.25 5.91 3.48
C LEU A 105 6.88 5.29 2.13
N VAL A 106 6.10 6.04 1.35
CA VAL A 106 5.82 5.75 -0.06
C VAL A 106 6.33 6.92 -0.88
N ALA A 107 7.09 6.62 -1.92
CA ALA A 107 7.70 7.58 -2.83
C ALA A 107 7.03 7.46 -4.20
N VAL A 108 6.56 8.59 -4.74
CA VAL A 108 5.84 8.65 -6.03
C VAL A 108 6.56 9.61 -6.96
N ALA A 109 6.93 9.14 -8.15
CA ALA A 109 7.57 9.95 -9.18
C ALA A 109 6.56 10.45 -10.22
N GLY A 110 5.61 11.27 -9.77
CA GLY A 110 4.61 11.92 -10.61
C GLY A 110 4.58 13.43 -10.39
N PRO A 111 4.16 14.24 -11.39
CA PRO A 111 4.10 15.70 -11.26
C PRO A 111 2.96 16.22 -10.36
N TRP A 112 2.09 15.36 -9.83
CA TRP A 112 0.95 15.74 -8.99
C TRP A 112 1.27 15.62 -7.49
N ASN A 113 0.36 16.16 -6.67
CA ASN A 113 0.35 15.90 -5.23
C ASN A 113 -0.37 14.58 -4.95
N SER A 114 0.39 13.56 -4.52
CA SER A 114 -0.14 12.23 -4.21
C SER A 114 -0.92 12.17 -2.90
N MET A 115 -0.94 13.24 -2.09
CA MET A 115 -1.82 13.35 -0.93
C MET A 115 -2.76 14.56 -1.07
N PRO A 116 -3.71 14.52 -2.03
CA PRO A 116 -4.60 15.65 -2.31
C PRO A 116 -5.59 15.92 -1.16
N ARG A 117 -5.89 14.90 -0.35
CA ARG A 117 -6.80 14.97 0.80
C ARG A 117 -6.09 14.45 2.05
N ARG A 118 -6.25 15.16 3.17
CA ARG A 118 -5.56 14.83 4.42
C ARG A 118 -6.31 13.74 5.18
N LEU A 119 -5.57 12.76 5.68
CA LEU A 119 -6.11 11.78 6.60
C LEU A 119 -6.38 12.41 7.97
N LYS A 120 -7.48 11.99 8.59
CA LYS A 120 -7.74 12.19 10.02
C LYS A 120 -7.45 10.91 10.77
N ILE A 121 -6.58 10.98 11.77
CA ILE A 121 -6.32 9.86 12.67
C ILE A 121 -7.37 9.90 13.78
N ALA A 122 -8.18 8.85 13.85
CA ALA A 122 -9.14 8.65 14.93
C ALA A 122 -8.56 7.71 15.99
N SER A 123 -9.18 7.73 17.17
CA SER A 123 -8.77 6.88 18.29
C SER A 123 -9.02 5.39 17.96
N PRO A 124 -8.02 4.51 18.17
CA PRO A 124 -8.18 3.04 18.18
C PRO A 124 -9.18 2.54 19.24
N GLU A 125 -9.68 3.42 20.08
CA GLU A 125 -10.63 3.18 21.14
C GLU A 125 -12.08 3.49 20.75
N ALA A 126 -12.34 3.82 19.49
CA ALA A 126 -13.71 3.99 19.04
C ALA A 126 -14.46 2.65 19.04
N GLN A 127 -15.51 2.58 19.88
CA GLN A 127 -16.26 1.35 20.11
C GLN A 127 -16.92 0.80 18.83
N VAL A 128 -17.41 1.69 17.97
CA VAL A 128 -18.04 1.32 16.68
C VAL A 128 -17.10 0.51 15.77
N TYR A 129 -15.80 0.84 15.74
CA TYR A 129 -14.85 0.11 14.90
C TYR A 129 -14.37 -1.17 15.58
N ARG A 130 -14.34 -1.20 16.93
CA ARG A 130 -14.08 -2.43 17.68
C ARG A 130 -15.18 -3.46 17.48
N GLU A 131 -16.43 -3.02 17.47
CA GLU A 131 -17.58 -3.89 17.22
C GLU A 131 -17.57 -4.43 15.78
N ALA A 132 -17.29 -3.58 14.79
CA ALA A 132 -17.13 -4.02 13.40
C ALA A 132 -16.01 -5.05 13.24
N ALA A 133 -14.85 -4.83 13.88
CA ALA A 133 -13.77 -5.81 13.89
C ALA A 133 -14.19 -7.11 14.59
N ALA A 134 -14.86 -7.03 15.75
CA ALA A 134 -15.35 -8.21 16.46
C ALA A 134 -16.36 -9.03 15.63
N GLU A 135 -17.24 -8.37 14.89
CA GLU A 135 -18.19 -9.01 13.97
C GLU A 135 -17.46 -9.79 12.87
N ILE A 136 -16.49 -9.16 12.19
CA ILE A 136 -15.64 -9.84 11.20
C ILE A 136 -14.93 -11.05 11.85
N LEU A 137 -14.28 -10.87 12.99
CA LEU A 137 -13.52 -11.95 13.62
C LEU A 137 -14.41 -13.13 14.05
N ARG A 138 -15.63 -12.86 14.54
CA ARG A 138 -16.61 -13.92 14.83
C ARG A 138 -17.06 -14.64 13.57
N SER A 139 -17.28 -13.93 12.46
CA SER A 139 -17.63 -14.54 11.18
C SER A 139 -16.50 -15.42 10.64
N GLN A 140 -15.25 -15.17 11.04
CA GLN A 140 -14.07 -15.98 10.72
C GLN A 140 -13.80 -17.10 11.75
N GLY A 141 -14.69 -17.30 12.72
CA GLY A 141 -14.62 -18.41 13.68
C GLY A 141 -13.94 -18.08 15.02
N ILE A 142 -13.50 -16.84 15.25
CA ILE A 142 -12.96 -16.39 16.54
C ILE A 142 -14.13 -15.96 17.42
N VAL A 143 -14.64 -16.89 18.24
CA VAL A 143 -15.91 -16.74 18.99
C VAL A 143 -15.89 -15.56 19.98
N ASN A 144 -14.80 -15.40 20.73
CA ASN A 144 -14.63 -14.36 21.75
C ASN A 144 -13.41 -13.48 21.42
N PRO A 145 -13.49 -12.63 20.38
CA PRO A 145 -12.32 -11.91 19.90
C PRO A 145 -11.86 -10.84 20.92
N LYS A 146 -10.57 -10.87 21.24
CA LYS A 146 -9.90 -9.76 21.95
C LYS A 146 -9.44 -8.74 20.93
N VAL A 147 -10.33 -7.79 20.63
CA VAL A 147 -10.08 -6.77 19.60
C VAL A 147 -9.04 -5.76 20.08
N ASN A 148 -8.01 -5.54 19.27
CA ASN A 148 -6.97 -4.54 19.45
C ASN A 148 -6.78 -3.81 18.12
N LEU A 149 -7.42 -2.64 18.00
CA LEU A 149 -7.23 -1.77 16.85
C LEU A 149 -5.85 -1.12 16.96
N THR A 150 -5.15 -1.01 15.84
CA THR A 150 -3.83 -0.37 15.75
C THR A 150 -3.87 0.91 14.95
N GLN A 151 -4.79 1.02 13.99
CA GLN A 151 -5.01 2.23 13.21
C GLN A 151 -6.50 2.43 12.94
N VAL A 152 -6.96 3.66 13.04
CA VAL A 152 -8.28 4.10 12.53
C VAL A 152 -8.04 5.40 11.77
N LEU A 153 -8.22 5.36 10.46
CA LEU A 153 -7.94 6.46 9.55
C LEU A 153 -9.21 6.83 8.82
N GLN A 154 -9.53 8.12 8.78
CA GLN A 154 -10.67 8.65 8.03
C GLN A 154 -10.16 9.53 6.90
N VAL A 155 -10.69 9.30 5.70
CA VAL A 155 -10.26 10.01 4.50
C VAL A 155 -11.29 9.82 3.39
N ASP A 156 -11.58 10.87 2.65
CA ASP A 156 -12.32 10.80 1.39
C ASP A 156 -11.42 10.17 0.32
N LEU A 157 -11.67 8.92 -0.07
CA LEU A 157 -10.81 8.17 -0.99
C LEU A 157 -11.03 8.56 -2.45
N ASP A 158 -12.27 8.80 -2.87
CA ASP A 158 -12.64 8.97 -4.27
C ASP A 158 -12.97 10.41 -4.68
N GLY A 159 -12.97 11.34 -3.74
CA GLY A 159 -13.19 12.77 -3.96
C GLY A 159 -14.65 13.20 -3.94
N ASP A 160 -15.58 12.36 -3.44
CA ASP A 160 -17.00 12.68 -3.39
C ASP A 160 -17.41 13.55 -2.18
N GLY A 161 -16.46 13.83 -1.27
CA GLY A 161 -16.67 14.62 -0.05
C GLY A 161 -17.19 13.82 1.15
N VAL A 162 -17.40 12.50 1.01
CA VAL A 162 -17.71 11.57 2.09
C VAL A 162 -16.44 10.87 2.53
N GLU A 163 -16.22 10.79 3.84
CA GLU A 163 -15.03 10.11 4.36
C GLU A 163 -15.27 8.59 4.50
N GLU A 164 -14.37 7.81 3.93
CA GLU A 164 -14.20 6.40 4.26
C GLU A 164 -13.39 6.22 5.54
N VAL A 165 -13.56 5.05 6.17
CA VAL A 165 -12.80 4.67 7.36
C VAL A 165 -12.00 3.41 7.10
N LEU A 166 -10.68 3.52 7.17
CA LEU A 166 -9.75 2.41 7.12
C LEU A 166 -9.35 2.01 8.54
N VAL A 167 -9.42 0.73 8.85
CA VAL A 167 -9.13 0.22 10.19
C VAL A 167 -8.15 -0.93 10.08
N SER A 168 -7.07 -0.87 10.87
CA SER A 168 -6.16 -1.99 11.10
C SER A 168 -6.34 -2.52 12.52
N ALA A 169 -6.32 -3.84 12.67
CA ALA A 169 -6.42 -4.52 13.95
C ALA A 169 -5.53 -5.76 13.96
N THR A 170 -4.90 -6.04 15.09
CA THR A 170 -4.08 -7.24 15.26
C THR A 170 -3.93 -7.53 16.75
N ASN A 171 -3.88 -8.80 17.12
CA ASN A 171 -3.54 -9.22 18.48
C ASN A 171 -2.21 -10.00 18.56
N TYR A 172 -1.44 -10.02 17.49
CA TYR A 172 -0.12 -10.63 17.49
C TYR A 172 0.85 -9.87 18.40
N GLN A 173 0.91 -10.26 19.67
CA GLN A 173 1.85 -9.68 20.64
C GLN A 173 3.31 -9.88 20.22
N ARG A 174 3.58 -10.90 19.39
CA ARG A 174 4.90 -11.26 18.89
C ARG A 174 5.44 -10.35 17.79
N PHE A 175 4.61 -9.51 17.19
CA PHE A 175 5.04 -8.47 16.24
C PHE A 175 5.36 -7.14 16.93
N LYS A 176 5.20 -7.03 18.26
CA LYS A 176 5.61 -5.83 19.01
C LYS A 176 7.14 -5.80 19.15
N PRO A 177 7.77 -4.64 19.47
CA PRO A 177 9.23 -4.52 19.59
C PRO A 177 9.89 -5.56 20.52
N GLU A 178 9.19 -5.94 21.60
CA GLU A 178 9.63 -6.95 22.58
C GLU A 178 9.32 -8.41 22.16
N GLY A 179 8.59 -8.57 21.05
CA GLY A 179 8.02 -9.83 20.60
C GLY A 179 8.93 -10.57 19.62
N GLY A 180 9.14 -11.87 19.86
CA GLY A 180 9.85 -12.73 18.91
C GLY A 180 8.92 -13.22 17.79
N LEU A 181 9.23 -12.87 16.54
CA LEU A 181 8.60 -13.43 15.35
C LEU A 181 8.67 -14.96 15.38
N THR A 182 7.63 -15.64 14.89
CA THR A 182 7.53 -17.10 14.97
C THR A 182 6.73 -17.67 13.80
N PRO A 183 7.02 -18.91 13.36
CA PRO A 183 6.22 -19.62 12.37
C PRO A 183 4.83 -20.06 12.88
N ASP A 184 4.58 -19.97 14.18
CA ASP A 184 3.39 -20.55 14.82
C ASP A 184 2.34 -19.49 15.17
N ALA A 185 1.07 -19.77 14.85
CA ALA A 185 -0.07 -18.98 15.29
C ALA A 185 -0.70 -19.56 16.56
N ARG A 186 -1.12 -18.70 17.49
CA ARG A 186 -1.92 -19.07 18.67
C ARG A 186 -3.41 -19.06 18.34
N ALA A 187 -4.20 -19.76 19.14
CA ALA A 187 -5.65 -19.69 19.01
C ALA A 187 -6.15 -18.28 19.31
N GLY A 188 -6.98 -17.76 18.42
CA GLY A 188 -7.51 -16.41 18.44
C GLY A 188 -6.59 -15.36 17.83
N ASP A 189 -5.41 -15.73 17.33
CA ASP A 189 -4.52 -14.78 16.64
C ASP A 189 -5.16 -14.26 15.34
N TYR A 190 -4.93 -13.00 15.01
CA TYR A 190 -5.35 -12.38 13.76
C TYR A 190 -4.54 -11.13 13.41
N SER A 191 -4.51 -10.82 12.11
CA SER A 191 -4.27 -9.47 11.59
C SER A 191 -5.36 -9.15 10.57
N LEU A 192 -5.86 -7.93 10.60
CA LEU A 192 -7.04 -7.53 9.84
C LEU A 192 -6.89 -6.06 9.42
N VAL A 193 -7.11 -5.80 8.13
CA VAL A 193 -7.32 -4.45 7.60
C VAL A 193 -8.65 -4.43 6.85
N PHE A 194 -9.53 -3.50 7.21
CA PHE A 194 -10.83 -3.35 6.55
C PHE A 194 -11.18 -1.89 6.28
N LEU A 195 -12.06 -1.72 5.31
CA LEU A 195 -12.65 -0.47 4.87
C LEU A 195 -14.11 -0.44 5.31
N ARG A 196 -14.55 0.69 5.88
CA ARG A 196 -15.96 1.03 6.03
C ARG A 196 -16.26 2.25 5.18
N GLN A 197 -17.33 2.16 4.40
CA GLN A 197 -17.76 3.23 3.51
C GLN A 197 -19.29 3.29 3.48
N VAL A 198 -19.85 4.43 3.09
CA VAL A 198 -21.29 4.57 2.87
C VAL A 198 -21.58 4.33 1.39
N VAL A 199 -22.32 3.26 1.08
CA VAL A 199 -22.76 2.97 -0.29
C VAL A 199 -24.28 3.00 -0.31
N GLN A 200 -24.86 3.89 -1.12
CA GLN A 200 -26.31 4.06 -1.24
C GLN A 200 -27.00 4.26 0.12
N GLY A 201 -26.38 5.04 1.01
CA GLY A 201 -26.89 5.34 2.35
C GLY A 201 -26.69 4.23 3.40
N GLN A 202 -26.06 3.11 3.04
CA GLN A 202 -25.76 2.02 3.97
C GLN A 202 -24.27 1.92 4.25
N VAL A 203 -23.91 1.67 5.52
CA VAL A 203 -22.52 1.40 5.88
C VAL A 203 -22.15 -0.01 5.44
N VAL A 204 -21.18 -0.11 4.55
CA VAL A 204 -20.63 -1.38 4.06
C VAL A 204 -19.22 -1.55 4.59
N THR A 205 -18.96 -2.71 5.20
CA THR A 205 -17.63 -3.12 5.66
C THR A 205 -17.03 -4.12 4.68
N ARG A 206 -15.78 -3.92 4.27
CA ARG A 206 -15.05 -4.81 3.36
C ARG A 206 -13.64 -5.06 3.86
N ILE A 207 -13.23 -6.33 3.85
CA ILE A 207 -11.88 -6.74 4.22
C ILE A 207 -10.94 -6.41 3.05
N ILE A 208 -9.85 -5.70 3.32
CA ILE A 208 -8.76 -5.46 2.36
C ILE A 208 -7.73 -6.58 2.46
N ALA A 209 -7.32 -6.91 3.69
CA ALA A 209 -6.39 -7.99 3.99
C ALA A 209 -6.76 -8.59 5.35
N GLY A 210 -6.55 -9.90 5.52
CA GLY A 210 -6.72 -10.50 6.83
C GLY A 210 -6.28 -11.95 6.92
N GLU A 211 -5.76 -12.29 8.09
CA GLU A 211 -5.41 -13.64 8.52
C GLU A 211 -6.08 -13.93 9.86
N TYR A 212 -6.62 -15.14 10.00
CA TYR A 212 -7.45 -15.52 11.14
C TYR A 212 -7.09 -16.92 11.61
N TYR A 213 -6.85 -17.06 12.91
CA TYR A 213 -6.47 -18.34 13.50
C TYR A 213 -7.42 -18.73 14.64
N PRO A 214 -8.63 -19.26 14.35
CA PRO A 214 -9.56 -19.74 15.38
C PRO A 214 -8.98 -20.82 16.29
N LYS A 215 -8.00 -21.57 15.78
CA LYS A 215 -7.24 -22.60 16.51
C LYS A 215 -5.76 -22.34 16.31
N ALA A 216 -4.95 -22.73 17.30
CA ALA A 216 -3.51 -22.67 17.20
C ALA A 216 -3.02 -23.56 16.04
N LYS A 217 -2.02 -23.10 15.31
CA LYS A 217 -1.46 -23.81 14.15
C LYS A 217 0.04 -23.58 14.10
N LYS A 218 0.80 -24.66 13.94
CA LYS A 218 2.25 -24.59 13.80
C LYS A 218 2.65 -24.42 12.34
N PHE A 219 3.81 -23.81 12.10
CA PHE A 219 4.41 -23.66 10.76
C PHE A 219 3.42 -23.11 9.72
N THR A 220 2.71 -22.05 10.09
CA THR A 220 1.74 -21.38 9.23
C THR A 220 2.17 -19.98 8.81
N GLY A 221 3.26 -19.46 9.38
CA GLY A 221 3.80 -18.14 9.08
C GLY A 221 2.77 -17.03 9.21
N PRO A 222 2.18 -16.80 10.40
CA PRO A 222 1.20 -15.75 10.56
C PRO A 222 1.82 -14.40 10.20
N SER A 223 1.02 -13.52 9.61
CA SER A 223 1.46 -12.23 9.11
C SER A 223 0.75 -11.05 9.75
N GLU A 224 1.48 -9.95 9.93
CA GLU A 224 0.91 -8.66 10.28
C GLU A 224 0.70 -7.81 9.04
N HIS A 225 -0.44 -7.13 8.96
CA HIS A 225 -0.73 -6.11 7.96
C HIS A 225 -0.95 -4.74 8.63
N ARG A 226 -0.39 -3.69 8.03
CA ARG A 226 -0.49 -2.30 8.51
C ARG A 226 -0.64 -1.33 7.33
N ILE A 227 -1.44 -0.29 7.49
CA ILE A 227 -1.55 0.77 6.49
C ILE A 227 -0.34 1.69 6.60
N ILE A 228 0.41 1.84 5.51
CA ILE A 228 1.61 2.68 5.44
C ILE A 228 1.45 3.92 4.56
N GLY A 229 0.41 3.95 3.71
CA GLY A 229 0.07 5.11 2.90
C GLY A 229 -1.36 5.07 2.40
N VAL A 230 -1.95 6.25 2.19
CA VAL A 230 -3.18 6.44 1.43
C VAL A 230 -2.93 7.63 0.50
N LEU A 231 -2.77 7.34 -0.79
CA LEU A 231 -2.18 8.26 -1.76
C LEU A 231 -2.80 8.08 -3.13
N ASP A 232 -2.93 9.16 -3.89
CA ASP A 232 -3.20 9.15 -5.33
C ASP A 232 -1.91 8.75 -6.06
N LEU A 233 -1.80 7.47 -6.42
CA LEU A 233 -0.58 6.87 -6.94
C LEU A 233 -0.43 7.01 -8.47
N ASN A 234 -1.48 7.44 -9.18
CA ASN A 234 -1.46 7.65 -10.63
C ASN A 234 -1.90 9.05 -11.11
N GLY A 235 -2.30 9.92 -10.19
CA GLY A 235 -2.66 11.31 -10.46
C GLY A 235 -4.08 11.51 -10.97
N ASP A 236 -4.96 10.52 -10.78
CA ASP A 236 -6.36 10.60 -11.26
C ASP A 236 -7.33 11.16 -10.22
N GLY A 237 -6.83 11.57 -9.06
CA GLY A 237 -7.61 12.16 -7.99
C GLY A 237 -8.31 11.14 -7.08
N ILE A 238 -8.21 9.84 -7.34
CA ILE A 238 -8.67 8.76 -6.45
C ILE A 238 -7.45 8.21 -5.71
N MET A 239 -7.56 8.03 -4.40
CA MET A 239 -6.45 7.55 -3.58
C MET A 239 -6.46 6.02 -3.41
N GLU A 240 -5.30 5.42 -3.64
CA GLU A 240 -4.98 4.03 -3.32
C GLU A 240 -4.53 3.85 -1.88
N ILE A 241 -4.69 2.62 -1.38
CA ILE A 241 -4.29 2.19 -0.05
C ILE A 241 -3.03 1.34 -0.18
N VAL A 242 -1.98 1.71 0.53
CA VAL A 242 -0.71 0.98 0.56
C VAL A 242 -0.59 0.27 1.91
N LEU A 243 -0.53 -1.06 1.87
CA LEU A 243 -0.34 -1.91 3.04
C LEU A 243 1.08 -2.46 3.06
N SER A 244 1.69 -2.48 4.23
CA SER A 244 2.86 -3.31 4.48
C SER A 244 2.44 -4.60 5.17
N GLY A 245 3.01 -5.70 4.73
CA GLY A 245 2.89 -7.02 5.36
C GLY A 245 4.23 -7.52 5.85
N ARG A 246 4.23 -8.32 6.92
CA ARG A 246 5.39 -9.13 7.31
C ARG A 246 4.98 -10.43 7.95
N TYR A 247 5.85 -11.41 7.85
CA TYR A 247 5.87 -12.61 8.66
C TYR A 247 7.30 -12.81 9.22
N TYR A 248 7.55 -13.95 9.86
CA TYR A 248 8.83 -14.18 10.52
C TYR A 248 10.03 -14.34 9.57
N GLU A 249 9.77 -14.66 8.30
CA GLU A 249 10.79 -14.99 7.29
C GLU A 249 10.80 -13.99 6.12
N GLY A 250 9.98 -12.95 6.16
CA GLY A 250 9.90 -11.98 5.09
C GLY A 250 8.91 -10.85 5.31
N ASP A 251 8.90 -9.92 4.36
CA ASP A 251 8.04 -8.75 4.32
C ASP A 251 7.62 -8.41 2.89
N TRP A 252 6.57 -7.60 2.78
CA TRP A 252 6.09 -7.11 1.50
C TRP A 252 5.32 -5.81 1.63
N VAL A 253 5.02 -5.23 0.49
CA VAL A 253 4.11 -4.09 0.33
C VAL A 253 3.11 -4.41 -0.78
N ASP A 254 1.86 -4.03 -0.54
CA ASP A 254 0.74 -4.15 -1.47
C ASP A 254 0.09 -2.79 -1.71
N ALA A 255 -0.40 -2.55 -2.93
CA ALA A 255 -1.28 -1.41 -3.22
C ALA A 255 -2.66 -1.87 -3.65
N TYR A 256 -3.69 -1.18 -3.18
CA TYR A 256 -5.09 -1.49 -3.44
C TYR A 256 -5.85 -0.25 -3.91
N ARG A 257 -6.78 -0.44 -4.83
CA ARG A 257 -7.75 0.58 -5.24
C ARG A 257 -9.16 0.19 -4.85
N VAL A 258 -9.93 1.16 -4.40
CA VAL A 258 -11.38 1.01 -4.19
C VAL A 258 -12.10 1.48 -5.44
N HIS A 259 -13.00 0.65 -5.97
CA HIS A 259 -13.85 1.02 -7.10
C HIS A 259 -15.28 0.60 -6.83
N GLY A 260 -16.10 1.55 -6.39
CA GLY A 260 -17.45 1.29 -5.90
C GLY A 260 -17.44 0.20 -4.85
N ALA A 261 -18.04 -0.95 -5.17
CA ALA A 261 -18.14 -2.08 -4.25
C ALA A 261 -16.88 -2.95 -4.13
N LYS A 262 -15.87 -2.76 -4.98
CA LYS A 262 -14.74 -3.69 -5.12
C LYS A 262 -13.46 -3.10 -4.53
N ILE A 263 -12.65 -3.96 -3.93
CA ILE A 263 -11.26 -3.68 -3.58
C ILE A 263 -10.39 -4.46 -4.57
N ILE A 264 -9.53 -3.76 -5.30
CA ILE A 264 -8.71 -4.31 -6.37
C ILE A 264 -7.25 -4.22 -5.92
N LYS A 265 -6.58 -5.36 -5.77
CA LYS A 265 -5.12 -5.38 -5.58
C LYS A 265 -4.45 -4.97 -6.89
N LEU A 266 -3.72 -3.86 -6.87
CA LEU A 266 -2.97 -3.37 -8.03
C LEU A 266 -1.61 -4.05 -8.12
N PHE A 267 -0.90 -4.06 -7.00
CA PHE A 267 0.49 -4.45 -6.93
C PHE A 267 0.81 -5.22 -5.65
N SER A 268 1.89 -6.00 -5.72
CA SER A 268 2.52 -6.64 -4.58
C SER A 268 4.01 -6.79 -4.90
N MET A 269 4.86 -6.43 -3.94
CA MET A 269 6.30 -6.61 -4.03
C MET A 269 6.85 -6.86 -2.63
N GLY A 270 7.73 -7.85 -2.48
CA GLY A 270 8.27 -8.25 -1.20
C GLY A 270 9.41 -9.24 -1.34
N CYS A 271 10.00 -9.61 -0.22
CA CYS A 271 10.98 -10.67 -0.10
C CYS A 271 10.68 -11.54 1.11
N GLY A 272 10.90 -12.84 0.99
CA GLY A 272 10.91 -13.76 2.13
C GLY A 272 11.56 -15.09 1.77
N HIS A 273 11.94 -15.84 2.80
CA HIS A 273 12.41 -17.22 2.71
C HIS A 273 11.25 -18.23 2.69
#